data_AF-A0A5D2SA51-F1
#
_entry.id   AF-A0A5D2SA51-F1
#
_cell.length_a   1.000
_cell.length_b   1.000
_cell.length_c   1.000
_cell.angle_alpha   90.00
_cell.angle_beta   90.00
_cell.angle_gamma   90.00
#
_symmetry.space_group_name_H-M   'P 1'
#
loop_
_entity.id
_entity.type
_entity.pdbx_description
1 polymer ?
#
loop_
_entity_poly.entity_id
_entity_poly.type
_entity_poly.pdbx_seq_one_letter_code
_entity_poly.pdbx_strand_id
1 'polypeptide(L)'
;MAVTTTSVDRSLWWEPFSSLLTDLENASPSDDLPEPLAKKLKENHDWFVETVARFKSPNEKSKEALMSSEQIKIGPHELTVKPDFRDKALQVSSYLCLDEVQSYILVDRYLERGNVAENYIVHDPIHVVLLQYFIERQCLLKCTRQILMHALYLGNSLKEESLIREEALKLIYDGLEGKLISVLEVLMSCSHPEQMDVDLFTLWAEETLLEDNLVLDIIFLIYYESLCTCTAERWKNLCLLYKGTLSGSYNFGKLAISPEALSSFYQAKIQLLLILIEALNLENLLHMVHDEIPFRFLDSLYFLYIFVVFANHKCLKHSRHHKYLAPNNPNPKRKEKRKTRKEKEKKSNYSKILCFVSKLILEFILFT
;
A
#
# COMPACT_ATOMS: atom_id res chain seq x y z
N MET A 1 22.48 -21.64 -38.52
CA MET A 1 22.17 -20.21 -38.35
C MET A 1 22.41 -19.88 -36.88
N ALA A 2 22.98 -18.72 -36.56
CA ALA A 2 23.19 -18.32 -35.17
C ALA A 2 21.84 -17.89 -34.58
N VAL A 3 21.45 -18.48 -33.44
CA VAL A 3 20.24 -18.08 -32.70
C VAL A 3 20.42 -16.63 -32.26
N THR A 4 19.46 -15.77 -32.57
CA THR A 4 19.48 -14.38 -32.14
C THR A 4 19.04 -14.29 -30.68
N THR A 5 19.98 -13.95 -29.80
CA THR A 5 19.74 -13.84 -28.35
C THR A 5 19.90 -12.40 -27.88
N THR A 6 18.90 -11.87 -27.18
CA THR A 6 18.94 -10.53 -26.58
C THR A 6 18.82 -10.62 -25.06
N SER A 7 19.64 -9.85 -24.34
CA SER A 7 19.58 -9.77 -22.88
C SER A 7 18.73 -8.57 -22.44
N VAL A 8 17.85 -8.79 -21.47
CA VAL A 8 17.02 -7.74 -20.86
C VAL A 8 17.25 -7.67 -19.35
N ASP A 9 16.56 -6.74 -18.68
CA ASP A 9 16.70 -6.49 -17.24
C ASP A 9 16.29 -7.72 -16.42
N ARG A 10 17.17 -8.15 -15.50
CA ARG A 10 16.93 -9.27 -14.59
C ARG A 10 15.67 -9.12 -13.74
N SER A 11 15.26 -7.89 -13.44
CA SER A 11 14.11 -7.63 -12.58
C SER A 11 12.77 -7.90 -13.27
N LEU A 12 12.77 -8.26 -14.55
CA LEU A 12 11.57 -8.66 -15.29
C LEU A 12 11.13 -10.08 -14.94
N TRP A 13 12.02 -10.89 -14.34
CA TRP A 13 11.70 -12.25 -13.92
C TRP A 13 11.21 -12.33 -12.47
N TRP A 14 10.26 -13.22 -12.22
CA TRP A 14 9.81 -13.63 -10.88
C TRP A 14 9.40 -15.10 -10.91
N GLU A 15 9.55 -15.82 -9.80
CA GLU A 15 8.90 -17.13 -9.65
C GLU A 15 7.43 -16.95 -9.21
N PRO A 16 6.51 -17.86 -9.57
CA PRO A 16 5.10 -17.74 -9.18
C PRO A 16 4.91 -17.63 -7.66
N PHE A 17 4.29 -16.53 -7.21
CA PHE A 17 4.17 -16.21 -5.78
C PHE A 17 3.19 -17.11 -5.04
N SER A 18 2.32 -17.83 -5.76
CA SER A 18 1.37 -18.76 -5.17
C SER A 18 2.05 -19.83 -4.31
N SER A 19 3.21 -20.34 -4.75
CA SER A 19 3.97 -21.34 -4.01
C SER A 19 4.53 -20.79 -2.71
N LEU A 20 5.11 -19.58 -2.75
CA LEU A 20 5.65 -18.90 -1.58
C LEU A 20 4.54 -18.54 -0.60
N LEU A 21 3.37 -18.12 -1.09
CA LEU A 21 2.21 -17.86 -0.26
C LEU A 21 1.75 -19.11 0.49
N THR A 22 1.64 -20.25 -0.20
CA THR A 22 1.30 -21.53 0.44
C THR A 22 2.32 -21.92 1.50
N ASP A 23 3.62 -21.73 1.25
CA ASP A 23 4.66 -21.99 2.25
C ASP A 23 4.49 -21.09 3.50
N LEU A 24 4.14 -19.81 3.32
CA LEU A 24 3.90 -18.85 4.40
C LEU A 24 2.62 -19.14 5.20
N GLU A 25 1.54 -19.58 4.53
CA GLU A 25 0.27 -19.91 5.18
C GLU A 25 0.34 -21.22 5.97
N ASN A 26 1.19 -22.15 5.54
CA ASN A 26 1.43 -23.42 6.25
C ASN A 26 2.45 -23.29 7.39
N ALA A 27 3.16 -22.17 7.49
CA ALA A 27 4.09 -21.93 8.59
C ALA A 27 3.32 -21.71 9.91
N SER A 28 3.84 -22.29 11.00
CA SER A 28 3.28 -22.13 12.34
C SER A 28 3.44 -20.68 12.82
N PRO A 29 2.37 -19.96 13.20
CA PRO A 29 2.47 -18.58 13.68
C PRO A 29 3.20 -18.40 15.02
N SER A 30 3.40 -19.50 15.76
CA SER A 30 4.05 -19.51 17.08
C SER A 30 5.54 -19.83 17.03
N ASP A 31 6.06 -20.21 15.87
CA ASP A 31 7.45 -20.61 15.68
C ASP A 31 8.15 -19.66 14.70
N ASP A 32 9.46 -19.54 14.81
CA ASP A 32 10.22 -18.77 13.81
C ASP A 32 10.29 -19.51 12.47
N LEU A 33 10.54 -18.76 11.39
CA LEU A 33 10.52 -19.32 10.05
C LEU A 33 11.57 -20.42 9.85
N PRO A 34 11.23 -21.52 9.15
CA PRO A 34 12.22 -22.46 8.64
C PRO A 34 13.26 -21.74 7.77
N GLU A 35 14.54 -22.08 7.93
CA GLU A 35 15.66 -21.47 7.20
C GLU A 35 15.46 -21.44 5.66
N PRO A 36 14.94 -22.49 5.00
CA PRO A 36 14.65 -22.45 3.57
C PRO A 36 13.64 -21.36 3.19
N LEU A 37 12.60 -21.16 4.01
CA LEU A 37 11.57 -20.15 3.77
C LEU A 37 12.12 -18.75 4.02
N ALA A 38 12.89 -18.55 5.09
CA ALA A 38 13.58 -17.29 5.36
C ALA A 38 14.53 -16.89 4.20
N LYS A 39 15.23 -17.87 3.61
CA LYS A 39 16.06 -17.64 2.42
C LYS A 39 15.22 -17.19 1.21
N LYS A 40 14.09 -17.85 0.94
CA LYS A 40 13.17 -17.44 -0.14
C LYS A 40 12.66 -16.02 0.05
N LEU A 41 12.36 -15.61 1.29
CA LEU A 41 11.93 -14.24 1.57
C LEU A 41 13.03 -13.22 1.23
N LYS A 42 14.27 -13.49 1.66
CA LYS A 42 15.43 -12.62 1.37
C LYS A 42 15.71 -12.52 -0.14
N GLU A 43 15.55 -13.61 -0.88
CA GLU A 43 15.69 -13.62 -2.35
C GLU A 43 14.61 -12.81 -3.07
N ASN A 44 13.41 -12.71 -2.48
CA ASN A 44 12.28 -11.95 -3.02
C ASN A 44 12.08 -10.58 -2.36
N HIS A 45 13.02 -10.16 -1.49
CA HIS A 45 12.92 -8.91 -0.72
C HIS A 45 12.59 -7.69 -1.59
N ASP A 46 13.32 -7.57 -2.69
CA ASP A 46 13.16 -6.54 -3.71
C ASP A 46 11.74 -6.47 -4.31
N TRP A 47 11.07 -7.62 -4.45
CA TRP A 47 9.68 -7.73 -4.91
C TRP A 47 8.69 -7.31 -3.85
N PHE A 48 8.97 -7.56 -2.57
CA PHE A 48 8.12 -7.10 -1.48
C PHE A 48 8.22 -5.58 -1.28
N VAL A 49 9.43 -5.02 -1.24
CA VAL A 49 9.64 -3.56 -1.06
C VAL A 49 9.01 -2.76 -2.20
N GLU A 50 9.27 -3.16 -3.45
CA GLU A 50 8.73 -2.47 -4.62
C GLU A 50 7.30 -2.92 -4.96
N THR A 51 6.80 -3.96 -4.29
CA THR A 51 5.45 -4.52 -4.44
C THR A 51 5.06 -4.68 -5.91
N VAL A 52 3.81 -4.36 -6.26
CA VAL A 52 3.26 -4.46 -7.59
C VAL A 52 3.89 -3.49 -8.61
N ALA A 53 4.73 -2.54 -8.18
CA ALA A 53 5.45 -1.66 -9.10
C ALA A 53 6.57 -2.38 -9.88
N ARG A 54 6.95 -3.60 -9.47
CA ARG A 54 7.87 -4.49 -10.21
C ARG A 54 7.23 -5.11 -11.46
N PHE A 55 5.91 -5.04 -11.59
CA PHE A 55 5.21 -5.23 -12.86
C PHE A 55 5.31 -3.92 -13.63
N LYS A 56 6.32 -3.84 -14.51
CA LYS A 56 6.74 -2.60 -15.16
C LYS A 56 5.82 -2.22 -16.30
N SER A 57 5.77 -0.92 -16.61
CA SER A 57 5.11 -0.41 -17.80
C SER A 57 5.84 -0.84 -19.09
N PRO A 58 5.19 -0.71 -20.27
CA PRO A 58 5.78 -1.09 -21.55
C PRO A 58 7.14 -0.44 -21.82
N ASN A 59 8.04 -1.17 -22.47
CA ASN A 59 9.42 -0.75 -22.67
C ASN A 59 9.91 -1.10 -24.09
N GLU A 60 10.39 -0.10 -24.83
CA GLU A 60 10.86 -0.29 -26.20
C GLU A 60 11.97 -1.34 -26.32
N LYS A 61 12.85 -1.49 -25.33
CA LYS A 61 13.89 -2.55 -25.36
C LYS A 61 13.28 -3.94 -25.18
N SER A 62 12.29 -4.08 -24.31
CA SER A 62 11.57 -5.34 -24.09
C SER A 62 10.77 -5.72 -25.34
N LYS A 63 10.11 -4.74 -25.95
CA LYS A 63 9.40 -4.89 -27.23
C LYS A 63 10.32 -5.31 -28.37
N GLU A 64 11.45 -4.61 -28.54
CA GLU A 64 12.44 -4.94 -29.57
C GLU A 64 12.99 -6.35 -29.35
N ALA A 65 13.39 -6.68 -28.12
CA ALA A 65 13.90 -8.01 -27.77
C ALA A 65 12.89 -9.11 -28.14
N LEU A 66 11.60 -8.90 -27.86
CA LEU A 66 10.55 -9.85 -28.20
C LEU A 66 10.33 -9.99 -29.71
N MET A 67 10.50 -8.93 -30.49
CA MET A 67 10.28 -8.91 -31.94
C MET A 67 11.47 -9.48 -32.74
N SER A 68 12.70 -9.20 -32.33
CA SER A 68 13.91 -9.49 -33.10
C SER A 68 14.63 -10.78 -32.70
N SER A 69 14.33 -11.33 -31.53
CA SER A 69 15.10 -12.44 -30.94
C SER A 69 14.32 -13.75 -30.95
N GLU A 70 15.04 -14.85 -31.18
CA GLU A 70 14.53 -16.21 -30.97
C GLU A 70 14.67 -16.63 -29.50
N GLN A 71 15.64 -16.05 -28.77
CA GLN A 71 15.83 -16.27 -27.35
C GLN A 71 16.01 -14.95 -26.59
N ILE A 72 15.41 -14.87 -25.41
CA ILE A 72 15.53 -13.72 -24.50
C ILE A 72 16.18 -14.20 -23.21
N LYS A 73 17.26 -13.53 -22.80
CA LYS A 73 17.96 -13.80 -21.56
C LYS A 73 17.56 -12.80 -20.48
N ILE A 74 17.11 -13.30 -19.33
CA ILE A 74 16.65 -12.52 -18.18
C ILE A 74 17.45 -12.95 -16.95
N GLY A 75 18.62 -12.34 -16.75
CA GLY A 75 19.56 -12.79 -15.73
C GLY A 75 20.02 -14.24 -15.99
N PRO A 76 19.78 -15.19 -15.05
CA PRO A 76 20.11 -16.60 -15.25
C PRO A 76 19.07 -17.37 -16.07
N HIS A 77 17.92 -16.77 -16.38
CA HIS A 77 16.82 -17.44 -17.10
C HIS A 77 16.89 -17.18 -18.61
N GLU A 78 16.46 -18.15 -19.40
CA GLU A 78 16.39 -18.07 -20.86
C GLU A 78 14.99 -18.46 -21.34
N LEU A 79 14.39 -17.61 -22.16
CA LEU A 79 13.07 -17.81 -22.75
C LEU A 79 13.21 -18.03 -24.25
N THR A 80 12.56 -19.07 -24.76
CA THR A 80 12.45 -19.30 -26.20
C THR A 80 11.19 -18.62 -26.73
N VAL A 81 11.36 -17.73 -27.70
CA VAL A 81 10.27 -16.92 -28.28
C VAL A 81 9.54 -17.71 -29.36
N LYS A 82 8.27 -18.02 -29.13
CA LYS A 82 7.38 -18.67 -30.10
C LYS A 82 6.54 -17.61 -30.81
N PRO A 83 6.46 -17.60 -32.15
CA PRO A 83 5.71 -16.58 -32.90
C PRO A 83 4.25 -16.45 -32.46
N ASP A 84 3.54 -17.55 -32.28
CA ASP A 84 2.12 -17.54 -31.88
C ASP A 84 1.89 -16.94 -30.47
N PHE A 85 2.93 -16.92 -29.64
CA PHE A 85 2.86 -16.43 -28.25
C PHE A 85 3.21 -14.95 -28.19
N ARG A 86 4.06 -14.49 -29.12
CA ARG A 86 4.45 -13.10 -29.27
C ARG A 86 3.24 -12.20 -29.49
N ASP A 87 2.37 -12.55 -30.44
CA ASP A 87 1.22 -11.70 -30.77
C ASP A 87 0.26 -11.58 -29.58
N LYS A 88 0.05 -12.69 -28.85
CA LYS A 88 -0.73 -12.68 -27.61
C LYS A 88 -0.08 -11.86 -26.51
N ALA A 89 1.24 -11.97 -26.34
CA ALA A 89 1.98 -11.19 -25.35
C ALA A 89 1.89 -9.69 -25.62
N LEU A 90 1.98 -9.26 -26.88
CA LEU A 90 1.79 -7.86 -27.28
C LEU A 90 0.37 -7.37 -27.01
N GLN A 91 -0.63 -8.22 -27.24
CA GLN A 91 -2.01 -7.91 -26.91
C GLN A 91 -2.21 -7.75 -25.39
N VAL A 92 -1.71 -8.70 -24.60
CA VAL A 92 -1.75 -8.65 -23.12
C VAL A 92 -1.03 -7.40 -22.58
N SER A 93 0.14 -7.07 -23.13
CA SER A 93 0.90 -5.86 -22.78
C SER A 93 0.06 -4.60 -22.97
N SER A 94 -0.68 -4.51 -24.08
CA SER A 94 -1.56 -3.38 -24.37
C SER A 94 -2.72 -3.26 -23.36
N TYR A 95 -3.37 -4.37 -23.00
CA TYR A 95 -4.50 -4.37 -22.07
C TYR A 95 -4.10 -4.08 -20.62
N LEU A 96 -2.92 -4.55 -20.19
CA LEU A 96 -2.47 -4.41 -18.81
C LEU A 96 -1.52 -3.23 -18.60
N CYS A 97 -1.10 -2.56 -19.68
CA CYS A 97 0.02 -1.62 -19.65
C CYS A 97 1.25 -2.23 -18.97
N LEU A 98 1.59 -3.46 -19.37
CA LEU A 98 2.65 -4.29 -18.80
C LEU A 98 3.82 -4.41 -19.79
N ASP A 99 5.04 -4.50 -19.28
CA ASP A 99 6.25 -4.79 -20.05
C ASP A 99 6.08 -6.04 -20.92
N GLU A 100 6.50 -5.93 -22.18
CA GLU A 100 6.27 -6.93 -23.22
C GLU A 100 6.89 -8.29 -22.87
N VAL A 101 8.04 -8.30 -22.19
CA VAL A 101 8.68 -9.55 -21.75
C VAL A 101 7.92 -10.15 -20.56
N GLN A 102 7.45 -9.33 -19.62
CA GLN A 102 6.61 -9.82 -18.51
C GLN A 102 5.26 -10.36 -19.02
N SER A 103 4.65 -9.71 -20.02
CA SER A 103 3.47 -10.23 -20.70
C SER A 103 3.75 -11.57 -21.38
N TYR A 104 4.92 -11.73 -22.02
CA TYR A 104 5.30 -13.00 -22.62
C TYR A 104 5.48 -14.11 -21.58
N ILE A 105 6.11 -13.82 -20.43
CA ILE A 105 6.25 -14.78 -19.32
C ILE A 105 4.88 -15.31 -18.86
N LEU A 106 3.88 -14.44 -18.75
CA LEU A 106 2.52 -14.83 -18.36
C LEU A 106 1.87 -15.75 -19.40
N VAL A 107 1.99 -15.42 -20.68
CA VAL A 107 1.46 -16.23 -21.79
C VAL A 107 2.14 -17.60 -21.85
N ASP A 108 3.47 -17.64 -21.71
CA ASP A 108 4.25 -18.87 -21.74
C ASP A 108 3.87 -19.79 -20.57
N ARG A 109 3.79 -19.25 -19.34
CA ARG A 109 3.35 -20.00 -18.15
C ARG A 109 1.93 -20.53 -18.24
N TYR A 110 1.01 -19.74 -18.80
CA TYR A 110 -0.36 -20.17 -19.00
C TYR A 110 -0.41 -21.41 -19.90
N LEU A 111 0.37 -21.43 -20.98
CA LEU A 111 0.36 -22.51 -21.96
C LEU A 111 1.12 -23.75 -21.46
N GLU A 112 2.17 -23.59 -20.66
CA GLU A 112 2.80 -24.70 -19.94
C GLU A 112 1.82 -25.40 -19.00
N ARG A 113 0.96 -24.64 -18.30
CA ARG A 113 -0.10 -25.19 -17.44
C ARG A 113 -1.27 -25.77 -18.23
N GLY A 114 -1.59 -25.20 -19.40
CA GLY A 114 -2.65 -25.66 -20.30
C GLY A 114 -2.44 -27.09 -20.81
N ASN A 115 -1.20 -27.57 -20.89
CA ASN A 115 -0.88 -28.98 -21.19
C ASN A 115 -1.21 -29.96 -20.04
N VAL A 116 -1.54 -29.47 -18.84
CA VAL A 116 -1.79 -30.31 -17.65
C VAL A 116 -3.27 -30.33 -17.25
N ALA A 117 -4.09 -29.39 -17.73
CA ALA A 117 -5.49 -29.26 -17.35
C ALA A 117 -6.40 -29.12 -18.58
N GLU A 118 -6.82 -30.26 -19.15
CA GLU A 118 -7.82 -30.36 -20.24
C GLU A 118 -9.24 -29.88 -19.86
N ASN A 119 -9.44 -29.12 -18.77
CA ASN A 119 -10.76 -28.89 -18.17
C ASN A 119 -11.25 -27.42 -18.08
N TYR A 120 -10.61 -26.45 -18.74
CA TYR A 120 -11.18 -25.10 -18.87
C TYR A 120 -11.71 -24.88 -20.28
N ILE A 121 -12.82 -25.56 -20.58
CA ILE A 121 -13.66 -25.24 -21.73
C ILE A 121 -14.35 -23.89 -21.41
N VAL A 122 -14.33 -22.94 -22.36
CA VAL A 122 -15.15 -21.70 -22.44
C VAL A 122 -14.57 -20.36 -21.88
N HIS A 123 -13.26 -20.10 -21.91
CA HIS A 123 -12.80 -18.70 -21.86
C HIS A 123 -11.72 -18.42 -22.92
N ASP A 124 -11.82 -17.25 -23.57
CA ASP A 124 -10.77 -16.74 -24.46
C ASP A 124 -9.43 -16.76 -23.70
N PRO A 125 -8.35 -17.35 -24.26
CA PRO A 125 -7.03 -17.42 -23.64
C PRO A 125 -6.56 -16.11 -22.98
N ILE A 126 -6.98 -14.97 -23.52
CA ILE A 126 -6.64 -13.64 -22.98
C ILE A 126 -7.23 -13.43 -21.59
N HIS A 127 -8.50 -13.79 -21.36
CA HIS A 127 -9.15 -13.60 -20.06
C HIS A 127 -8.40 -14.36 -18.95
N VAL A 128 -7.98 -15.59 -19.24
CA VAL A 128 -7.27 -16.44 -18.27
C VAL A 128 -5.87 -15.87 -17.98
N VAL A 129 -5.16 -15.36 -18.98
CA VAL A 129 -3.86 -14.71 -18.79
C VAL A 129 -3.99 -13.44 -17.96
N LEU A 130 -5.03 -12.63 -18.18
CA LEU A 130 -5.29 -11.43 -17.38
C LEU A 130 -5.64 -11.78 -15.93
N LEU A 131 -6.49 -12.80 -15.72
CA LEU A 131 -6.78 -13.28 -14.37
C LEU A 131 -5.51 -13.77 -13.67
N GLN A 132 -4.65 -14.52 -14.37
CA GLN A 132 -3.38 -14.98 -13.81
C GLN A 132 -2.47 -13.81 -13.40
N TYR A 133 -2.42 -12.73 -14.19
CA TYR A 133 -1.68 -11.53 -13.84
C TYR A 133 -2.14 -10.93 -12.50
N PHE A 134 -3.46 -10.77 -12.31
CA PHE A 134 -4.00 -10.26 -11.06
C PHE A 134 -3.78 -11.22 -9.90
N ILE A 135 -3.94 -12.53 -10.12
CA ILE A 135 -3.63 -13.55 -9.10
C ILE A 135 -2.16 -13.45 -8.65
N GLU A 136 -1.20 -13.30 -9.56
CA GLU A 136 0.22 -13.17 -9.19
C GLU A 136 0.48 -11.92 -8.34
N ARG A 137 -0.10 -10.78 -8.73
CA ARG A 137 -0.01 -9.51 -7.97
C ARG A 137 -0.62 -9.64 -6.58
N GLN A 138 -1.79 -10.23 -6.49
CA GLN A 138 -2.46 -10.47 -5.22
C GLN A 138 -1.69 -11.47 -4.36
N CYS A 139 -1.10 -12.51 -4.93
CA CYS A 139 -0.25 -13.45 -4.20
C CYS A 139 0.98 -12.75 -3.60
N LEU A 140 1.61 -11.83 -4.33
CA LEU A 140 2.71 -11.01 -3.80
C LEU A 140 2.27 -10.16 -2.60
N LEU A 141 1.12 -9.49 -2.71
CA LEU A 141 0.55 -8.70 -1.60
C LEU A 141 0.16 -9.58 -0.42
N LYS A 142 -0.48 -10.73 -0.67
CA LYS A 142 -0.84 -11.71 0.36
C LYS A 142 0.40 -12.26 1.06
N CYS A 143 1.51 -12.52 0.35
CA CYS A 143 2.78 -12.88 0.98
C CYS A 143 3.24 -11.78 1.94
N THR A 144 3.23 -10.52 1.49
CA THR A 144 3.60 -9.36 2.32
C THR A 144 2.71 -9.27 3.56
N ARG A 145 1.40 -9.42 3.40
CA ARG A 145 0.42 -9.46 4.49
C ARG A 145 0.74 -10.58 5.49
N GLN A 146 1.04 -11.79 5.01
CA GLN A 146 1.39 -12.92 5.87
C GLN A 146 2.69 -12.68 6.65
N ILE A 147 3.72 -12.12 6.01
CA ILE A 147 4.98 -11.74 6.68
C ILE A 147 4.70 -10.80 7.86
N LEU A 148 3.89 -9.76 7.64
CA LEU A 148 3.52 -8.81 8.69
C LEU A 148 2.67 -9.46 9.80
N MET A 149 1.67 -10.27 9.43
CA MET A 149 0.81 -10.93 10.42
C MET A 149 1.63 -11.86 11.33
N HIS A 150 2.51 -12.69 10.77
CA HIS A 150 3.39 -13.55 11.57
C HIS A 150 4.33 -12.75 12.47
N ALA A 151 4.90 -11.65 11.96
CA ALA A 151 5.73 -10.76 12.78
C ALA A 151 4.96 -10.14 13.95
N LEU A 152 3.67 -9.83 13.77
CA LEU A 152 2.78 -9.35 14.84
C LEU A 152 2.41 -10.46 15.83
N TYR A 153 2.07 -11.67 15.35
CA TYR A 153 1.67 -12.80 16.19
C TYR A 153 2.76 -13.23 17.18
N LEU A 154 4.04 -13.21 16.76
CA LEU A 154 5.17 -13.52 17.64
C LEU A 154 5.34 -12.48 18.76
N GLY A 155 4.83 -11.26 18.54
CA GLY A 155 4.85 -10.15 19.49
C GLY A 155 6.24 -9.82 20.00
N ASN A 156 6.30 -9.20 21.18
CA ASN A 156 7.55 -9.01 21.92
C ASN A 156 7.97 -10.27 22.73
N SER A 157 7.21 -11.37 22.61
CA SER A 157 7.26 -12.50 23.55
C SER A 157 8.34 -13.55 23.25
N LEU A 158 8.94 -13.60 22.06
CA LEU A 158 9.91 -14.64 21.72
C LEU A 158 11.08 -14.08 20.91
N LYS A 159 12.24 -14.00 21.59
CA LYS A 159 13.61 -13.84 21.08
C LYS A 159 13.89 -12.60 20.23
N GLU A 160 14.92 -11.84 20.61
CA GLU A 160 15.49 -10.71 19.84
C GLU A 160 15.98 -11.10 18.42
N GLU A 161 15.83 -12.36 17.98
CA GLU A 161 16.41 -12.94 16.77
C GLU A 161 15.37 -13.67 15.88
N SER A 162 14.09 -13.27 15.88
CA SER A 162 13.12 -13.85 14.91
C SER A 162 13.41 -13.39 13.48
N LEU A 163 13.63 -14.35 12.58
CA LEU A 163 13.89 -14.12 11.17
C LEU A 163 12.72 -13.41 10.46
N ILE A 164 11.47 -13.77 10.79
CA ILE A 164 10.30 -13.12 10.15
C ILE A 164 10.10 -11.70 10.63
N ARG A 165 10.36 -11.43 11.92
CA ARG A 165 10.28 -10.08 12.46
C ARG A 165 11.39 -9.19 11.93
N GLU A 166 12.61 -9.72 11.80
CA GLU A 166 13.72 -9.02 11.15
C GLU A 166 13.35 -8.64 9.70
N GLU A 167 12.82 -9.59 8.93
CA GLU A 167 12.42 -9.35 7.55
C GLU A 167 11.29 -8.30 7.45
N ALA A 168 10.25 -8.40 8.28
CA ALA A 168 9.16 -7.43 8.32
C ALA A 168 9.63 -6.00 8.63
N LEU A 169 10.50 -5.84 9.64
CA LEU A 169 11.06 -4.54 10.00
C LEU A 169 11.97 -4.00 8.90
N LYS A 170 12.74 -4.88 8.26
CA LYS A 170 13.60 -4.52 7.13
C LYS A 170 12.78 -4.04 5.93
N LEU A 171 11.69 -4.72 5.58
CA LEU A 171 10.78 -4.27 4.52
C LEU A 171 10.26 -2.84 4.76
N ILE A 172 9.86 -2.54 6.00
CA ILE A 172 9.42 -1.19 6.39
C ILE A 172 10.56 -0.19 6.25
N TYR A 173 11.75 -0.53 6.78
CA TYR A 173 12.94 0.32 6.71
C TYR A 173 13.35 0.63 5.26
N ASP A 174 13.29 -0.36 4.38
CA ASP A 174 13.65 -0.25 2.97
C ASP A 174 12.55 0.42 2.13
N GLY A 175 11.43 0.83 2.75
CA GLY A 175 10.47 1.78 2.16
C GLY A 175 9.12 1.20 1.74
N LEU A 176 8.76 -0.01 2.19
CA LEU A 176 7.49 -0.68 1.88
C LEU A 176 6.27 0.24 2.14
N GLU A 177 6.20 0.87 3.32
CA GLU A 177 5.10 1.79 3.69
C GLU A 177 4.91 2.87 2.63
N GLY A 178 6.01 3.50 2.22
CA GLY A 178 5.96 4.57 1.24
C GLY A 178 5.55 4.11 -0.13
N LYS A 179 6.01 2.92 -0.54
CA LYS A 179 5.65 2.33 -1.82
C LYS A 179 4.18 1.96 -1.89
N LEU A 180 3.63 1.35 -0.83
CA LEU A 180 2.21 0.98 -0.77
C LEU A 180 1.29 2.20 -0.90
N ILE A 181 1.62 3.30 -0.24
CA ILE A 181 0.85 4.55 -0.36
C ILE A 181 0.89 5.10 -1.80
N SER A 182 2.06 5.07 -2.45
CA SER A 182 2.19 5.49 -3.85
C SER A 182 1.43 4.56 -4.81
N VAL A 183 1.47 3.25 -4.58
CA VAL A 183 0.68 2.27 -5.35
C VAL A 183 -0.81 2.53 -5.20
N LEU A 184 -1.29 2.75 -3.97
CA LEU A 184 -2.70 3.06 -3.71
C LEU A 184 -3.17 4.31 -4.46
N GLU A 185 -2.34 5.36 -4.49
CA GLU A 185 -2.64 6.59 -5.24
C GLU A 185 -2.76 6.32 -6.76
N VAL A 186 -1.85 5.51 -7.31
CA VAL A 186 -1.87 5.11 -8.72
C VAL A 186 -3.12 4.29 -9.02
N LEU A 187 -3.40 3.24 -8.25
CA LEU A 187 -4.55 2.36 -8.46
C LEU A 187 -5.88 3.12 -8.41
N MET A 188 -6.07 3.99 -7.42
CA MET A 188 -7.26 4.83 -7.31
C MET A 188 -7.44 5.80 -8.49
N SER A 189 -6.35 6.16 -9.16
CA SER A 189 -6.33 7.07 -10.31
C SER A 189 -6.35 6.36 -11.67
N CYS A 190 -6.09 5.04 -11.71
CA CYS A 190 -6.02 4.27 -12.93
C CYS A 190 -7.34 4.30 -13.73
N SER A 191 -7.20 4.19 -15.04
CA SER A 191 -8.31 4.01 -15.99
C SER A 191 -8.06 2.77 -16.83
N HIS A 192 -9.12 2.05 -17.17
CA HIS A 192 -9.02 0.92 -18.08
C HIS A 192 -8.69 1.41 -19.51
N PRO A 193 -8.08 0.58 -20.36
CA PRO A 193 -7.97 0.84 -21.79
C PRO A 193 -9.34 0.93 -22.46
N GLU A 194 -9.51 1.87 -23.40
CA GLU A 194 -10.77 2.10 -24.13
C GLU A 194 -11.24 0.91 -24.97
N GLN A 195 -10.32 -0.01 -25.31
CA GLN A 195 -10.55 -1.14 -26.20
C GLN A 195 -10.98 -2.43 -25.47
N MET A 196 -11.12 -2.36 -24.15
CA MET A 196 -11.49 -3.50 -23.31
C MET A 196 -13.00 -3.79 -23.43
N ASP A 197 -13.37 -5.06 -23.68
CA ASP A 197 -14.78 -5.47 -23.68
C ASP A 197 -15.39 -5.45 -22.27
N VAL A 198 -16.72 -5.67 -22.19
CA VAL A 198 -17.47 -5.55 -20.94
C VAL A 198 -17.07 -6.61 -19.91
N ASP A 199 -16.76 -7.83 -20.35
CA ASP A 199 -16.43 -8.94 -19.45
C ASP A 199 -15.02 -8.73 -18.89
N LEU A 200 -14.06 -8.35 -19.74
CA LEU A 200 -12.71 -7.97 -19.35
C LEU A 200 -12.70 -6.73 -18.44
N PHE A 201 -13.56 -5.75 -18.71
CA PHE A 201 -13.70 -4.55 -17.87
C PHE A 201 -14.23 -4.90 -16.48
N THR A 202 -15.22 -5.79 -16.40
CA THR A 202 -15.77 -6.25 -15.12
C THR A 202 -14.71 -6.98 -14.30
N LEU A 203 -13.98 -7.91 -14.92
CA LEU A 203 -12.84 -8.59 -14.29
C LEU A 203 -11.79 -7.59 -13.81
N TRP A 204 -11.37 -6.66 -14.67
CA TRP A 204 -10.37 -5.64 -14.31
C TRP A 204 -10.82 -4.79 -13.11
N ALA A 205 -12.09 -4.37 -13.07
CA ALA A 205 -12.62 -3.57 -11.98
C ALA A 205 -12.64 -4.33 -10.65
N GLU A 206 -13.10 -5.57 -10.65
CA GLU A 206 -13.15 -6.43 -9.45
C GLU A 206 -11.74 -6.73 -8.93
N GLU A 207 -10.84 -7.16 -9.80
CA GLU A 207 -9.47 -7.50 -9.41
C GLU A 207 -8.67 -6.28 -8.93
N THR A 208 -8.89 -5.10 -9.51
CA THR A 208 -8.29 -3.84 -9.04
C THR A 208 -8.78 -3.49 -7.63
N LEU A 209 -10.08 -3.63 -7.36
CA LEU A 209 -10.64 -3.35 -6.04
C LEU A 209 -10.16 -4.35 -4.97
N LEU A 210 -9.98 -5.62 -5.34
CA LEU A 210 -9.37 -6.62 -4.46
C LEU A 210 -7.92 -6.23 -4.11
N GLU A 211 -7.17 -5.76 -5.09
CA GLU A 211 -5.81 -5.26 -4.89
C GLU A 211 -5.76 -4.04 -3.96
N ASP A 212 -6.63 -3.06 -4.18
CA ASP A 212 -6.75 -1.87 -3.32
C ASP A 212 -7.02 -2.25 -1.86
N ASN A 213 -7.93 -3.19 -1.62
CA ASN A 213 -8.22 -3.69 -0.27
C ASN A 213 -7.02 -4.41 0.34
N LEU A 214 -6.29 -5.23 -0.42
CA LEU A 214 -5.08 -5.88 0.07
C LEU A 214 -3.98 -4.87 0.44
N VAL A 215 -3.79 -3.82 -0.36
CA VAL A 215 -2.85 -2.74 -0.05
C VAL A 215 -3.24 -2.03 1.24
N LEU A 216 -4.52 -1.70 1.41
CA LEU A 216 -5.04 -1.08 2.63
C LEU A 216 -4.89 -1.99 3.85
N ASP A 217 -5.16 -3.29 3.72
CA ASP A 217 -4.95 -4.27 4.79
C ASP A 217 -3.49 -4.31 5.24
N ILE A 218 -2.54 -4.30 4.30
CA ILE A 218 -1.10 -4.30 4.61
C ILE A 218 -0.71 -3.00 5.32
N ILE A 219 -1.17 -1.84 4.82
CA ILE A 219 -0.90 -0.54 5.46
C ILE A 219 -1.47 -0.52 6.89
N PHE A 220 -2.67 -1.08 7.09
CA PHE A 220 -3.25 -1.19 8.42
C PHE A 220 -2.39 -2.02 9.36
N LEU A 221 -1.92 -3.20 8.93
CA LEU A 221 -1.03 -4.05 9.73
C LEU A 221 0.29 -3.35 10.10
N ILE A 222 0.83 -2.50 9.21
CA ILE A 222 2.03 -1.70 9.50
C ILE A 222 1.80 -0.75 10.70
N TYR A 223 0.59 -0.22 10.88
CA TYR A 223 0.26 0.72 11.96
C TYR A 223 -0.39 0.08 13.20
N TYR A 224 -1.14 -1.02 13.06
CA TYR A 224 -2.00 -1.62 14.09
C TYR A 224 -1.31 -1.93 15.44
N GLU A 225 -0.01 -2.26 15.43
CA GLU A 225 0.79 -2.38 16.67
C GLU A 225 2.10 -1.59 16.58
N SER A 226 2.10 -0.48 15.84
CA SER A 226 3.24 0.42 15.71
C SER A 226 4.54 -0.25 15.20
N LEU A 227 4.45 -1.23 14.30
CA LEU A 227 5.64 -1.72 13.56
C LEU A 227 6.38 -0.57 12.87
N CYS A 228 5.61 0.44 12.44
CA CYS A 228 6.10 1.73 11.99
C CYS A 228 5.40 2.87 12.73
N THR A 229 6.14 3.96 12.99
CA THR A 229 5.52 5.22 13.43
C THR A 229 5.18 6.06 12.20
N CYS A 230 3.89 6.37 12.00
CA CYS A 230 3.46 7.18 10.88
C CYS A 230 4.04 8.60 10.95
N THR A 231 4.70 9.04 9.89
CA THR A 231 5.21 10.41 9.82
C THR A 231 4.12 11.40 9.44
N ALA A 232 4.36 12.67 9.69
CA ALA A 232 3.42 13.73 9.35
C ALA A 232 3.06 13.83 7.88
N GLU A 233 4.06 13.64 7.03
CA GLU A 233 3.91 13.66 5.60
C GLU A 233 3.06 12.48 5.12
N ARG A 234 3.33 11.28 5.64
CA ARG A 234 2.58 10.05 5.34
C ARG A 234 1.12 10.17 5.76
N TRP A 235 0.87 10.60 7.00
CA TRP A 235 -0.48 10.79 7.51
C TRP A 235 -1.28 11.83 6.69
N LYS A 236 -0.62 12.92 6.29
CA LYS A 236 -1.22 13.92 5.40
C LYS A 236 -1.59 13.33 4.04
N ASN A 237 -0.73 12.49 3.46
CA ASN A 237 -1.01 11.85 2.17
C ASN A 237 -2.21 10.89 2.28
N LEU A 238 -2.29 10.09 3.34
CA LEU A 238 -3.46 9.25 3.64
C LEU A 238 -4.74 10.08 3.79
N CYS A 239 -4.68 11.24 4.45
CA CYS A 239 -5.82 12.16 4.53
C CYS A 239 -6.27 12.68 3.16
N LEU A 240 -5.32 12.98 2.27
CA LEU A 240 -5.62 13.44 0.91
C LEU A 240 -6.27 12.33 0.08
N LEU A 241 -5.78 11.09 0.20
CA LEU A 241 -6.38 9.91 -0.41
C LEU A 241 -7.83 9.74 0.07
N TYR A 242 -8.06 9.74 1.39
CA TYR A 242 -9.40 9.59 1.95
C TYR A 242 -10.36 10.68 1.48
N LYS A 243 -9.91 11.95 1.51
CA LYS A 243 -10.69 13.08 1.00
C LYS A 243 -11.03 12.91 -0.48
N GLY A 244 -10.07 12.47 -1.29
CA GLY A 244 -10.29 12.22 -2.71
C GLY A 244 -11.38 11.17 -2.93
N THR A 245 -11.32 10.07 -2.19
CA THR A 245 -12.31 8.98 -2.20
C THR A 245 -13.71 9.45 -1.80
N LEU A 246 -13.83 10.34 -0.81
CA LEU A 246 -15.12 10.93 -0.41
C LEU A 246 -15.68 11.91 -1.45
N SER A 247 -14.80 12.69 -2.07
CA SER A 247 -15.19 13.70 -3.07
C SER A 247 -15.49 13.12 -4.46
N GLY A 248 -15.23 11.83 -4.67
CA GLY A 248 -15.38 11.17 -5.97
C GLY A 248 -14.33 11.62 -7.00
N SER A 249 -13.18 12.13 -6.56
CA SER A 249 -12.11 12.57 -7.45
C SER A 249 -11.35 11.40 -8.11
N TYR A 250 -11.43 10.22 -7.52
CA TYR A 250 -10.80 9.01 -8.00
C TYR A 250 -11.75 8.17 -8.86
N ASN A 251 -11.19 7.40 -9.79
CA ASN A 251 -11.96 6.43 -10.58
C ASN A 251 -12.46 5.27 -9.72
N PHE A 252 -11.93 5.13 -8.51
CA PHE A 252 -12.31 4.15 -7.50
C PHE A 252 -13.83 3.97 -7.33
N GLY A 253 -14.62 5.06 -7.30
CA GLY A 253 -16.09 4.97 -7.19
C GLY A 253 -16.81 4.52 -8.47
N LYS A 254 -16.15 4.62 -9.63
CA LYS A 254 -16.69 4.17 -10.91
C LYS A 254 -16.48 2.67 -11.13
N LEU A 255 -15.63 2.03 -10.33
CA LEU A 255 -15.35 0.59 -10.40
C LEU A 255 -16.44 -0.26 -9.74
N ALA A 256 -17.32 0.34 -8.93
CA ALA A 256 -18.41 -0.34 -8.23
C ALA A 256 -19.57 -0.72 -9.17
N ILE A 257 -19.26 -1.52 -10.19
CA ILE A 257 -20.20 -1.93 -11.26
C ILE A 257 -20.90 -3.26 -10.98
N SER A 258 -20.33 -4.09 -10.11
CA SER A 258 -20.91 -5.35 -9.61
C SER A 258 -21.18 -5.27 -8.10
N PRO A 259 -22.03 -6.15 -7.54
CA PRO A 259 -22.23 -6.25 -6.08
C PRO A 259 -20.93 -6.47 -5.30
N GLU A 260 -20.05 -7.31 -5.83
CA GLU A 260 -18.73 -7.65 -5.29
C GLU A 260 -17.81 -6.43 -5.29
N ALA A 261 -17.77 -5.70 -6.41
CA ALA A 261 -17.04 -4.46 -6.54
C ALA A 261 -17.57 -3.37 -5.59
N LEU A 262 -18.90 -3.24 -5.46
CA LEU A 262 -19.51 -2.27 -4.56
C LEU A 262 -19.17 -2.59 -3.09
N SER A 263 -19.24 -3.86 -2.68
CA SER A 263 -18.84 -4.29 -1.34
C SER A 263 -17.38 -3.97 -1.06
N SER A 264 -16.49 -4.31 -2.00
CA SER A 264 -15.05 -4.08 -1.90
C SER A 264 -14.72 -2.58 -1.81
N PHE A 265 -15.44 -1.74 -2.56
CA PHE A 265 -15.32 -0.29 -2.49
C PHE A 265 -15.68 0.28 -1.10
N TYR A 266 -16.78 -0.20 -0.49
CA TYR A 266 -17.15 0.23 0.87
C TYR A 266 -16.14 -0.25 1.91
N GLN A 267 -15.65 -1.49 1.78
CA GLN A 267 -14.62 -2.03 2.67
C GLN A 267 -13.35 -1.17 2.64
N ALA A 268 -12.87 -0.80 1.45
CA ALA A 268 -11.69 0.05 1.30
C ALA A 268 -11.87 1.42 1.96
N LYS A 269 -13.06 2.02 1.87
CA LYS A 269 -13.36 3.29 2.55
C LYS A 269 -13.27 3.17 4.07
N ILE A 270 -13.85 2.11 4.62
CA ILE A 270 -13.81 1.82 6.05
C ILE A 270 -12.36 1.57 6.49
N GLN A 271 -11.63 0.75 5.74
CA GLN A 271 -10.25 0.39 6.03
C GLN A 271 -9.33 1.62 6.02
N LEU A 272 -9.46 2.50 5.02
CA LEU A 272 -8.68 3.74 4.96
C LEU A 272 -8.96 4.66 6.16
N LEU A 273 -10.20 4.70 6.66
CA LEU A 273 -10.53 5.44 7.86
C LEU A 273 -9.91 4.81 9.12
N LEU A 274 -9.96 3.49 9.25
CA LEU A 274 -9.33 2.78 10.38
C LEU A 274 -7.82 3.03 10.40
N ILE A 275 -7.16 3.01 9.23
CA ILE A 275 -5.76 3.39 9.07
C ILE A 275 -5.51 4.81 9.58
N LEU A 276 -6.37 5.78 9.23
CA LEU A 276 -6.21 7.17 9.68
C LEU A 276 -6.34 7.32 11.20
N ILE A 277 -7.25 6.56 11.83
CA ILE A 277 -7.44 6.54 13.28
C ILE A 277 -6.21 5.93 13.96
N GLU A 278 -5.74 4.79 13.46
CA GLU A 278 -4.61 4.06 14.03
C GLU A 278 -3.30 4.85 13.88
N ALA A 279 -3.01 5.32 12.66
CA ALA A 279 -1.82 6.11 12.36
C ALA A 279 -1.77 7.45 13.09
N LEU A 280 -2.91 8.00 13.52
CA LEU A 280 -2.95 9.21 14.36
C LEU A 280 -2.33 8.95 15.74
N ASN A 281 -2.43 7.72 16.25
CA ASN A 281 -1.98 7.30 17.57
C ASN A 281 -2.47 8.24 18.68
N LEU A 282 -3.80 8.33 18.79
CA LEU A 282 -4.47 9.28 19.67
C LEU A 282 -4.04 9.14 21.13
N GLU A 283 -3.79 7.93 21.61
CA GLU A 283 -3.35 7.65 22.97
C GLU A 283 -2.02 8.37 23.27
N ASN A 284 -1.01 8.18 22.41
CA ASN A 284 0.26 8.88 22.55
C ASN A 284 0.08 10.40 22.47
N LEU A 285 -0.77 10.89 21.56
CA LEU A 285 -1.06 12.34 21.48
C LEU A 285 -1.67 12.87 22.78
N LEU A 286 -2.59 12.13 23.40
CA LEU A 286 -3.23 12.53 24.65
C LEU A 286 -2.26 12.49 25.83
N HIS A 287 -1.36 11.50 25.89
CA HIS A 287 -0.27 11.44 26.88
C HIS A 287 0.68 12.62 26.73
N MET A 288 1.07 12.98 25.50
CA MET A 288 1.94 14.14 25.27
C MET A 288 1.29 15.46 25.72
N VAL A 289 0.00 15.65 25.44
CA VAL A 289 -0.77 16.82 25.92
C VAL A 289 -0.87 16.80 27.46
N HIS A 290 -1.00 15.60 28.04
CA HIS A 290 -1.04 15.43 29.49
C HIS A 290 0.29 15.86 30.13
N ASP A 291 1.40 15.42 29.55
CA ASP A 291 2.74 15.55 30.12
C ASP A 291 3.42 16.89 29.76
N GLU A 292 2.69 17.81 29.13
CA GLU A 292 3.18 19.12 28.68
C GLU A 292 4.45 19.04 27.80
N ILE A 293 4.64 17.92 27.08
CA ILE A 293 5.78 17.75 26.18
C ILE A 293 5.69 18.82 25.09
N PRO A 294 6.69 19.70 24.93
CA PRO A 294 6.62 20.75 23.94
C PRO A 294 6.56 20.15 22.53
N PHE A 295 5.50 20.47 21.78
CA PHE A 295 5.32 20.06 20.37
C PHE A 295 6.46 20.48 19.41
N ARG A 296 7.48 21.20 19.91
CA ARG A 296 8.67 21.64 19.17
C ARG A 296 9.80 20.60 19.13
N PHE A 297 9.72 19.56 19.95
CA PHE A 297 10.70 18.46 19.96
C PHE A 297 10.36 17.32 18.98
N LEU A 298 9.22 17.43 18.28
CA LEU A 298 8.95 16.62 17.11
C LEU A 298 9.22 17.50 15.89
N ASP A 299 9.95 16.98 14.91
CA ASP A 299 10.21 17.67 13.65
C ASP A 299 8.89 18.18 13.05
N SER A 300 8.77 19.51 13.09
CA SER A 300 7.50 20.19 13.30
C SER A 300 6.83 20.57 11.99
N LEU A 301 6.06 19.65 11.42
CA LEU A 301 4.97 19.93 10.46
C LEU A 301 3.64 19.24 10.85
N TYR A 302 3.70 18.19 11.69
CA TYR A 302 2.56 17.38 12.14
C TYR A 302 1.43 18.19 12.79
N PHE A 303 1.78 18.96 13.82
CA PHE A 303 0.79 19.69 14.60
C PHE A 303 0.40 21.02 13.99
N LEU A 304 1.29 21.68 13.25
CA LEU A 304 0.95 22.93 12.56
C LEU A 304 -0.08 22.65 11.47
N TYR A 305 -0.02 21.51 10.77
CA TYR A 305 -1.00 21.15 9.74
C TYR A 305 -2.37 20.76 10.34
N ILE A 306 -2.41 19.95 11.41
CA ILE A 306 -3.66 19.66 12.15
C ILE A 306 -4.29 20.97 12.69
N PHE A 307 -3.47 21.90 13.22
CA PHE A 307 -3.94 23.20 13.66
C PHE A 307 -4.38 24.12 12.50
N VAL A 308 -3.61 24.24 11.41
CA VAL A 308 -3.82 25.23 10.34
C VAL A 308 -4.88 24.78 9.34
N VAL A 309 -4.94 23.49 9.00
CA VAL A 309 -5.92 22.99 8.03
C VAL A 309 -7.31 22.91 8.63
N PHE A 310 -7.44 22.60 9.91
CA PHE A 310 -8.76 22.38 10.52
C PHE A 310 -9.21 23.47 11.50
N ALA A 311 -8.34 24.34 12.05
CA ALA A 311 -8.81 25.56 12.74
C ALA A 311 -9.35 26.64 11.77
N ASN A 312 -9.05 26.53 10.46
CA ASN A 312 -9.55 27.46 9.45
C ASN A 312 -11.01 27.19 9.02
N HIS A 313 -11.63 26.08 9.43
CA HIS A 313 -13.09 25.96 9.39
C HIS A 313 -13.70 26.46 10.70
N LYS A 314 -13.91 27.80 10.76
CA LYS A 314 -14.78 28.54 11.71
C LYS A 314 -14.35 28.70 13.18
N CYS A 315 -13.07 28.74 13.52
CA CYS A 315 -12.67 29.06 14.92
C CYS A 315 -11.65 30.21 15.06
N LEU A 316 -11.87 31.31 14.35
CA LEU A 316 -11.20 32.60 14.63
C LEU A 316 -12.21 33.76 14.62
N LYS A 317 -13.11 33.76 15.60
CA LYS A 317 -13.73 34.98 16.10
C LYS A 317 -13.49 35.08 17.60
N HIS A 318 -12.25 35.37 18.00
CA HIS A 318 -11.89 36.25 19.14
C HIS A 318 -10.42 36.05 19.51
N SER A 319 -9.55 36.87 18.93
CA SER A 319 -8.34 37.32 19.63
C SER A 319 -7.87 38.61 18.99
N ARG A 320 -8.36 39.74 19.49
CA ARG A 320 -7.75 41.05 19.23
C ARG A 320 -6.96 41.48 20.46
N HIS A 321 -5.72 41.83 20.19
CA HIS A 321 -4.79 42.67 20.94
C HIS A 321 -4.40 42.23 22.35
N HIS A 322 -3.09 42.04 22.57
CA HIS A 322 -2.36 42.90 23.51
C HIS A 322 -0.86 42.94 23.19
N LYS A 323 -0.31 44.16 23.25
CA LYS A 323 1.04 44.61 22.89
C LYS A 323 2.15 44.05 23.80
N TYR A 324 3.37 44.00 23.26
CA TYR A 324 4.65 43.76 23.93
C TYR A 324 5.08 44.92 24.86
N LEU A 325 5.73 44.60 26.00
CA LEU A 325 7.11 45.03 26.40
C LEU A 325 7.43 44.81 27.92
N ALA A 326 8.51 44.02 28.17
CA ALA A 326 9.57 44.03 29.21
C ALA A 326 9.29 44.17 30.75
N PRO A 327 10.29 44.06 31.66
CA PRO A 327 11.12 42.88 31.95
C PRO A 327 11.01 42.36 33.43
N ASN A 328 12.02 41.62 33.87
CA ASN A 328 12.13 40.68 34.99
C ASN A 328 11.81 41.21 36.40
N ASN A 329 10.96 40.48 37.14
CA ASN A 329 10.89 40.48 38.62
C ASN A 329 10.21 39.15 39.05
N PRO A 330 10.79 38.31 39.93
CA PRO A 330 10.25 36.98 40.26
C PRO A 330 9.13 37.11 41.29
N ASN A 331 7.96 37.57 40.84
CA ASN A 331 6.78 37.72 41.69
C ASN A 331 5.96 36.40 41.68
N PRO A 332 5.62 35.78 42.83
CA PRO A 332 4.84 34.53 42.90
C PRO A 332 3.51 34.59 42.13
N LYS A 333 2.87 35.76 42.04
CA LYS A 333 1.67 36.00 41.21
C LYS A 333 1.88 35.79 39.70
N ARG A 334 3.12 35.92 39.21
CA ARG A 334 3.50 35.63 37.80
C ARG A 334 3.58 34.12 37.54
N LYS A 335 3.98 33.31 38.52
CA LYS A 335 3.98 31.84 38.42
C LYS A 335 2.54 31.31 38.38
N GLU A 336 1.65 31.87 39.19
CA GLU A 336 0.23 31.49 39.25
C GLU A 336 -0.55 31.89 37.99
N LYS A 337 -0.30 33.10 37.43
CA LYS A 337 -0.80 33.51 36.11
C LYS A 337 -0.25 32.67 34.96
N ARG A 338 1.02 32.22 35.04
CA ARG A 338 1.60 31.29 34.04
C ARG A 338 0.98 29.90 34.16
N LYS A 339 0.73 29.38 35.37
CA LYS A 339 0.02 28.11 35.60
C LYS A 339 -1.39 28.14 35.03
N THR A 340 -2.19 29.16 35.36
CA THR A 340 -3.56 29.30 34.84
C THR A 340 -3.60 29.52 33.32
N ARG A 341 -2.60 30.17 32.73
CA ARG A 341 -2.51 30.30 31.26
C ARG A 341 -2.16 28.97 30.60
N LYS A 342 -1.19 28.22 31.14
CA LYS A 342 -0.82 26.87 30.68
C LYS A 342 -1.99 25.89 30.79
N GLU A 343 -2.75 25.95 31.89
CA GLU A 343 -3.89 25.08 32.12
C GLU A 343 -5.07 25.38 31.17
N LYS A 344 -5.28 26.67 30.82
CA LYS A 344 -6.23 27.06 29.77
C LYS A 344 -5.78 26.59 28.38
N GLU A 345 -4.50 26.65 28.08
CA GLU A 345 -3.93 26.17 26.82
C GLU A 345 -4.05 24.64 26.69
N LYS A 346 -3.77 23.91 27.78
CA LYS A 346 -3.99 22.46 27.89
C LYS A 346 -5.46 22.09 27.65
N LYS A 347 -6.40 22.73 28.34
CA LYS A 347 -7.86 22.51 28.13
C LYS A 347 -8.30 22.85 26.69
N SER A 348 -7.72 23.89 26.08
CA SER A 348 -8.02 24.24 24.69
C SER A 348 -7.52 23.19 23.70
N ASN A 349 -6.33 22.62 23.93
CA ASN A 349 -5.78 21.57 23.07
C ASN A 349 -6.57 20.27 23.18
N TYR A 350 -6.92 19.83 24.40
CA TYR A 350 -7.82 18.68 24.59
C TYR A 350 -9.16 18.86 23.89
N SER A 351 -9.81 20.02 24.06
CA SER A 351 -11.10 20.30 23.43
C SER A 351 -11.05 20.24 21.90
N LYS A 352 -9.93 20.66 21.29
CA LYS A 352 -9.74 20.60 19.83
C LYS A 352 -9.52 19.16 19.34
N ILE A 353 -8.72 18.39 20.06
CA ILE A 353 -8.47 16.96 19.74
C ILE A 353 -9.80 16.18 19.85
N LEU A 354 -10.54 16.36 20.94
CA LEU A 354 -11.86 15.74 21.12
C LEU A 354 -12.83 16.16 20.02
N CYS A 355 -12.89 17.44 19.65
CA CYS A 355 -13.77 17.90 18.57
C CYS A 355 -13.41 17.28 17.21
N PHE A 356 -12.11 17.09 16.93
CA PHE A 356 -11.63 16.40 15.74
C PHE A 356 -12.04 14.93 15.73
N VAL A 357 -11.74 14.20 16.81
CA VAL A 357 -12.09 12.78 16.97
C VAL A 357 -13.60 12.60 16.86
N SER A 358 -14.39 13.46 17.51
CA SER A 358 -15.85 13.45 17.40
C SER A 358 -16.33 13.68 15.97
N LYS A 359 -15.66 14.53 15.18
CA LYS A 359 -16.05 14.78 13.78
C LYS A 359 -15.69 13.59 12.88
N LEU A 360 -14.53 12.97 13.10
CA LEU A 360 -14.09 11.78 12.39
C LEU A 360 -15.04 10.59 12.68
N ILE A 361 -15.43 10.44 13.95
CA ILE A 361 -16.44 9.46 14.39
C ILE A 361 -17.83 9.79 13.83
N LEU A 362 -18.22 11.07 13.75
CA LEU A 362 -19.51 11.44 13.17
C LEU A 362 -19.55 11.11 11.67
N GLU A 363 -18.45 11.34 10.95
CA GLU A 363 -18.32 10.94 9.55
C GLU A 363 -18.34 9.41 9.42
N PHE A 364 -17.74 8.66 10.34
CA PHE A 364 -17.91 7.20 10.37
C PHE A 364 -19.37 6.76 10.51
N ILE A 365 -20.08 7.31 11.50
CA ILE A 365 -21.47 6.95 11.83
C ILE A 365 -22.46 7.36 10.71
N LEU A 366 -22.18 8.45 9.99
CA LEU A 366 -23.05 8.93 8.91
C LEU A 366 -22.85 8.19 7.58
N PHE A 367 -21.75 7.45 7.42
CA PHE A 367 -21.39 6.78 6.16
C PHE A 367 -21.36 5.24 6.26
N THR A 368 -21.54 4.67 7.46
CA THR A 368 -22.04 3.30 7.68
C THR A 368 -23.57 3.29 7.69
#